data_AF-Q7YY35-F1
#
_entry.id   AF-Q7YY35-F1
#
_cell.length_a   1.000
_cell.length_b   1.000
_cell.length_c   1.000
_cell.angle_alpha   90.00
_cell.angle_beta   90.00
_cell.angle_gamma   90.00
#
_symmetry.space_group_name_H-M   'P 1'
#
loop_
_entity.id
_entity.type
_entity.pdbx_description
1 polymer ?
#
loop_
_entity_poly.entity_id
_entity_poly.type
_entity_poly.pdbx_seq_one_letter_code
_entity_poly.pdbx_strand_id
1 'polypeptide(L)'
;MEQNSQPDSEKKKEGMSVAPAYHRMNFLLQVSQQYALVSNELSRYCYSLAREISRKKLARIDPDSRRLWCKRCNTHFIPGITCEFILEDQIISGGNNNNNKKFVKTNIFNRCNYCNWKKRHTYKVFDEFEDEEKNMIID
;
A
#
# COMPACT_ATOMS: atom_id res chain seq x y z
N MET A 1 -29.26 -49.36 -24.60
CA MET A 1 -29.18 -48.90 -23.20
C MET A 1 -27.85 -49.39 -22.68
N GLU A 2 -26.91 -48.50 -22.44
CA GLU A 2 -25.92 -48.57 -21.36
C GLU A 2 -25.11 -47.28 -21.41
N GLN A 3 -25.35 -46.44 -20.41
CA GLN A 3 -24.61 -45.23 -20.13
C GLN A 3 -23.28 -45.65 -19.51
N ASN A 4 -22.16 -45.12 -20.00
CA ASN A 4 -20.93 -45.10 -19.22
C ASN A 4 -20.40 -43.66 -19.21
N SER A 5 -20.64 -43.04 -18.07
CA SER A 5 -20.23 -41.73 -17.62
C SER A 5 -18.71 -41.59 -17.66
N GLN A 6 -18.23 -40.48 -18.24
CA GLN A 6 -16.85 -40.04 -18.11
C GLN A 6 -16.56 -39.71 -16.63
N PRO A 7 -15.39 -40.07 -16.08
CA PRO A 7 -14.97 -39.52 -14.80
C PRO A 7 -14.56 -38.05 -14.98
N ASP A 8 -15.23 -37.17 -14.24
CA ASP A 8 -14.86 -35.77 -14.06
C ASP A 8 -13.43 -35.69 -13.48
N SER A 9 -12.47 -35.37 -14.34
CA SER A 9 -11.11 -35.07 -13.88
C SER A 9 -11.10 -33.67 -13.25
N GLU A 10 -10.98 -33.68 -11.93
CA GLU A 10 -10.79 -32.54 -11.05
C GLU A 10 -9.83 -31.51 -11.66
N LYS A 11 -10.33 -30.29 -11.90
CA LYS A 11 -9.48 -29.13 -12.20
C LYS A 11 -8.62 -28.84 -10.96
N LYS A 12 -7.43 -29.42 -10.89
CA LYS A 12 -6.34 -28.93 -10.03
C LYS A 12 -6.16 -27.45 -10.33
N LYS A 13 -6.50 -26.59 -9.37
CA LYS A 13 -6.08 -25.18 -9.38
C LYS A 13 -4.57 -25.18 -9.19
N GLU A 14 -3.83 -25.29 -10.29
CA GLU A 14 -2.39 -25.08 -10.32
C GLU A 14 -2.12 -23.72 -9.69
N GLY A 15 -1.37 -23.72 -8.59
CA GLY A 15 -0.98 -22.51 -7.88
C GLY A 15 -0.36 -21.55 -8.89
N MET A 16 -1.03 -20.41 -9.08
CA MET A 16 -0.66 -19.38 -10.04
C MET A 16 0.82 -19.06 -9.81
N SER A 17 1.72 -19.53 -10.70
CA SER A 17 3.16 -19.35 -10.49
C SER A 17 3.40 -17.84 -10.49
N VAL A 18 3.65 -17.28 -9.30
CA VAL A 18 3.93 -15.86 -9.19
C VAL A 18 5.14 -15.60 -10.07
N ALA A 19 4.97 -14.75 -11.09
CA ALA A 19 6.00 -14.59 -12.12
C ALA A 19 7.36 -14.30 -11.45
N PRO A 20 8.48 -14.90 -11.89
CA PRO A 20 9.77 -14.79 -11.20
C PRO A 20 10.22 -13.36 -10.88
N ALA A 21 9.74 -12.37 -11.65
CA ALA A 21 9.95 -10.95 -11.38
C ALA A 21 9.33 -10.48 -10.04
N TYR A 22 8.10 -10.90 -9.71
CA TYR A 22 7.44 -10.54 -8.46
C TYR A 22 8.14 -11.15 -7.25
N HIS A 23 8.59 -12.41 -7.34
CA HIS A 23 9.39 -13.03 -6.27
C HIS A 23 10.68 -12.24 -5.99
N ARG A 24 11.44 -11.90 -7.04
CA ARG A 24 12.67 -11.11 -6.91
C ARG A 24 12.40 -9.72 -6.34
N MET A 25 11.35 -9.06 -6.81
CA MET A 25 10.96 -7.75 -6.30
C MET A 25 10.56 -7.82 -4.82
N ASN A 26 9.73 -8.78 -4.44
CA ASN A 26 9.28 -8.94 -3.05
C ASN A 26 10.46 -9.21 -2.11
N PHE A 27 11.38 -10.10 -2.52
CA PHE A 27 12.61 -10.34 -1.78
C PHE A 27 13.42 -9.05 -1.56
N LEU A 28 13.67 -8.28 -2.64
CA LEU A 28 14.41 -7.02 -2.55
C LEU A 28 13.69 -5.97 -1.68
N LEU A 29 12.35 -5.93 -1.74
CA LEU A 29 11.54 -5.04 -0.91
C LEU A 29 11.67 -5.41 0.58
N GLN A 30 11.57 -6.69 0.92
CA GLN A 30 11.71 -7.16 2.31
C GLN A 30 13.11 -6.86 2.87
N VAL A 31 14.16 -7.19 2.11
CA VAL A 31 15.54 -6.86 2.49
C VAL A 31 15.69 -5.35 2.66
N SER A 32 15.17 -4.56 1.71
CA SER A 32 15.28 -3.10 1.82
C SER A 32 14.59 -2.53 3.07
N GLN A 33 13.46 -3.10 3.50
CA GLN A 33 12.74 -2.68 4.71
C GLN A 33 13.54 -3.06 5.96
N GLN A 34 14.01 -4.31 6.05
CA GLN A 34 14.74 -4.82 7.20
C GLN A 34 16.03 -4.05 7.47
N TYR A 35 16.75 -3.67 6.41
CA TYR A 35 18.00 -2.92 6.53
C TYR A 35 17.81 -1.40 6.63
N ALA A 36 16.57 -0.87 6.58
CA ALA A 36 16.34 0.57 6.56
C ALA A 36 16.88 1.32 7.78
N LEU A 37 16.90 0.65 8.95
CA LEU A 37 17.45 1.18 10.21
C LEU A 37 18.94 0.86 10.42
N VAL A 38 19.43 -0.21 9.79
CA VAL A 38 20.82 -0.68 9.97
C VAL A 38 21.77 0.01 8.99
N SER A 39 21.41 0.03 7.70
CA SER A 39 22.13 0.74 6.66
C SER A 39 21.14 1.31 5.66
N ASN A 40 21.04 2.64 5.68
CA ASN A 40 20.12 3.34 4.80
C ASN A 40 20.54 3.24 3.32
N GLU A 41 21.85 3.14 3.07
CA GLU A 41 22.47 2.97 1.76
C GLU A 41 22.05 1.62 1.16
N LEU A 42 22.19 0.54 1.93
CA LEU A 42 21.80 -0.80 1.48
C LEU A 42 20.30 -0.89 1.22
N SER A 43 19.49 -0.31 2.12
CA SER A 43 18.04 -0.20 1.93
C SER A 43 17.67 0.50 0.62
N ARG A 44 18.25 1.69 0.36
CA ARG A 44 18.02 2.43 -0.89
C ARG A 44 18.46 1.65 -2.11
N TYR A 45 19.60 0.97 -2.04
CA TYR A 45 20.13 0.20 -3.14
C TYR A 45 19.19 -0.95 -3.49
N CYS A 46 18.79 -1.77 -2.52
CA CYS A 46 17.84 -2.86 -2.73
C CYS A 46 16.49 -2.38 -3.29
N TYR A 47 15.94 -1.27 -2.76
CA TYR A 47 14.72 -0.68 -3.30
C TYR A 47 14.90 -0.15 -4.75
N SER A 48 16.07 0.43 -5.05
CA SER A 48 16.38 0.92 -6.40
C SER A 48 16.41 -0.21 -7.43
N LEU A 49 16.96 -1.38 -7.05
CA LEU A 49 16.95 -2.60 -7.87
C LEU A 49 15.52 -3.12 -8.06
N ALA A 50 14.70 -3.17 -7.00
CA ALA A 50 13.29 -3.56 -7.11
C ALA A 50 12.51 -2.64 -8.07
N ARG A 51 12.75 -1.32 -7.99
CA ARG A 51 12.17 -0.34 -8.92
C ARG A 51 12.66 -0.53 -10.36
N GLU A 52 13.92 -0.90 -10.55
CA GLU A 52 14.47 -1.16 -11.87
C GLU A 52 13.83 -2.40 -12.51
N ILE A 53 13.71 -3.50 -11.76
CA ILE A 53 12.98 -4.70 -12.21
C ILE A 53 11.54 -4.35 -12.54
N SER A 54 10.87 -3.57 -11.68
CA SER A 54 9.50 -3.09 -11.88
C SER A 54 9.35 -2.36 -13.23
N ARG A 55 10.28 -1.47 -13.58
CA ARG A 55 10.27 -0.75 -14.86
C ARG A 55 10.57 -1.67 -16.04
N LYS A 56 11.60 -2.51 -15.94
CA LYS A 56 12.06 -3.39 -17.03
C LYS A 56 11.08 -4.51 -17.36
N LYS A 57 10.36 -5.03 -16.36
CA LYS A 57 9.42 -6.15 -16.51
C LYS A 57 7.96 -5.71 -16.52
N LEU A 58 7.70 -4.39 -16.49
CA LEU A 58 6.35 -3.81 -16.34
C LEU A 58 5.58 -4.40 -15.14
N ALA A 59 6.29 -4.90 -14.13
CA ALA A 59 5.74 -5.51 -12.94
C ALA A 59 5.47 -4.42 -11.91
N ARG A 60 4.23 -4.29 -11.45
CA ARG A 60 3.82 -3.18 -10.57
C ARG A 60 4.23 -3.47 -9.14
N ILE A 61 5.04 -2.60 -8.53
CA ILE A 61 5.17 -2.56 -7.05
C ILE A 61 3.81 -2.15 -6.48
N ASP A 62 3.33 -2.93 -5.51
CA ASP A 62 2.12 -2.69 -4.73
C ASP A 62 2.03 -1.21 -4.29
N PRO A 63 0.87 -0.54 -4.47
CA PRO A 63 0.74 0.87 -4.14
C PRO A 63 1.11 1.18 -2.70
N ASP A 64 0.69 0.38 -1.74
CA ASP A 64 0.89 0.64 -0.31
C ASP A 64 2.34 0.45 0.09
N SER A 65 2.96 -0.62 -0.40
CA SER A 65 4.41 -0.79 -0.34
C SER A 65 5.12 0.41 -0.94
N ARG A 66 4.70 0.88 -2.13
CA ARG A 66 5.29 2.05 -2.79
C ARG A 66 5.09 3.33 -1.99
N ARG A 67 4.04 3.50 -1.18
CA ARG A 67 3.81 4.69 -0.35
C ARG A 67 4.95 4.89 0.65
N LEU A 68 5.51 3.80 1.17
CA LEU A 68 6.59 3.78 2.16
C LEU A 68 7.98 4.18 1.63
N TRP A 69 8.09 4.69 0.40
CA TRP A 69 9.38 5.03 -0.19
C TRP A 69 9.41 6.41 -0.84
N CYS A 70 10.57 7.05 -0.74
CA CYS A 70 10.89 8.28 -1.46
C CYS A 70 11.05 8.00 -2.96
N LYS A 71 10.31 8.72 -3.82
CA LYS A 71 10.42 8.56 -5.28
C LYS A 71 11.75 9.09 -5.84
N ARG A 72 12.39 10.03 -5.14
CA ARG A 72 13.62 10.70 -5.58
C ARG A 72 14.87 9.91 -5.21
N CYS A 73 15.10 9.70 -3.90
CA CYS A 73 16.35 9.10 -3.40
C CYS A 73 16.19 7.66 -2.90
N ASN A 74 15.03 7.02 -3.12
CA ASN A 74 14.78 5.62 -2.75
C ASN A 74 14.82 5.32 -1.24
N THR A 75 14.83 6.34 -0.37
CA THR A 75 14.82 6.14 1.08
C THR A 75 13.50 5.56 1.55
N HIS A 76 13.55 4.56 2.44
CA HIS A 76 12.38 4.06 3.15
C HIS A 76 11.86 5.12 4.12
N PHE A 77 10.55 5.36 4.14
CA PHE A 77 9.91 6.31 5.04
C PHE A 77 9.58 5.66 6.37
N ILE A 78 10.37 6.01 7.38
CA ILE A 78 10.18 5.65 8.78
C ILE A 78 9.90 6.96 9.52
N PRO A 79 8.66 7.19 9.97
CA PRO A 79 8.29 8.41 10.68
C PRO A 79 9.22 8.70 11.85
N GLY A 80 9.67 9.95 11.96
CA GLY A 80 10.59 10.40 13.02
C GLY A 80 12.07 10.06 12.80
N ILE A 81 12.39 9.13 11.90
CA ILE A 81 13.77 8.71 11.63
C ILE A 81 14.24 9.22 10.27
N THR A 82 13.62 8.71 9.19
CA THR A 82 14.04 9.03 7.81
C THR A 82 13.08 9.99 7.12
N CYS A 83 11.90 10.21 7.70
CA CYS A 83 10.95 11.20 7.24
C CYS A 83 10.19 11.89 8.37
N GLU A 84 9.81 13.13 8.12
CA GLU A 84 8.81 13.87 8.87
C GLU A 84 7.42 13.49 8.35
N PHE A 85 6.52 13.13 9.26
CA PHE A 85 5.13 12.73 8.98
C PHE A 85 4.19 13.87 9.38
N ILE A 86 3.46 14.39 8.40
CA ILE A 86 2.58 15.56 8.59
C ILE A 86 1.16 15.16 8.22
N LEU A 87 0.22 15.42 9.13
CA LEU A 87 -1.21 15.24 8.91
C LEU A 87 -1.87 16.61 8.74
N GLU A 88 -2.65 16.75 7.68
CA GLU A 88 -3.46 17.94 7.41
C GLU A 88 -4.90 17.50 7.14
N ASP A 89 -5.79 17.77 8.10
CA ASP A 89 -7.22 17.49 7.94
C ASP A 89 -7.94 18.68 7.31
N GLN A 90 -8.86 18.37 6.40
CA GLN A 90 -9.71 19.35 5.73
C GLN A 90 -11.16 18.89 5.85
N ILE A 91 -11.98 19.65 6.58
CA ILE A 91 -13.43 19.44 6.64
C ILE A 91 -14.02 19.91 5.31
N ILE A 92 -14.68 18.99 4.61
CA ILE A 92 -15.36 19.30 3.35
C ILE A 92 -16.87 19.15 3.57
N SER A 93 -17.59 20.24 3.36
CA SER A 93 -19.05 20.25 3.34
C SER A 93 -19.52 19.95 1.92
N GLY A 94 -20.12 18.78 1.71
CA GLY A 94 -20.76 18.44 0.44
C GLY A 94 -22.10 19.16 0.31
N GLY A 95 -22.16 20.22 -0.49
CA GLY A 95 -23.41 20.91 -0.81
C GLY A 95 -24.04 20.32 -2.07
N ASN A 96 -25.06 19.48 -1.92
CA ASN A 96 -26.15 19.38 -2.91
C ASN A 96 -27.37 18.67 -2.29
N ASN A 97 -28.49 19.40 -2.29
CA ASN A 97 -29.88 19.04 -2.03
C ASN A 97 -30.14 17.80 -1.12
N ASN A 98 -30.55 18.14 0.10
CA ASN A 98 -31.25 17.32 1.11
C ASN A 98 -30.44 16.38 2.02
N ASN A 99 -29.14 16.18 1.83
CA ASN A 99 -28.30 15.45 2.79
C ASN A 99 -26.97 16.18 3.04
N ASN A 100 -26.87 16.92 4.16
CA ASN A 100 -25.63 17.58 4.61
C ASN A 100 -24.62 16.53 5.12
N LYS A 101 -24.03 15.73 4.23
CA LYS A 101 -22.96 14.81 4.61
C LYS A 101 -21.64 15.58 4.66
N LYS A 102 -21.14 15.83 5.89
CA LYS A 102 -19.78 16.30 6.13
C LYS A 102 -18.83 15.11 6.01
N PHE A 103 -17.65 15.33 5.44
CA PHE A 103 -16.58 14.33 5.48
C PHE A 103 -15.23 15.00 5.72
N VAL A 104 -14.36 14.29 6.42
CA VAL A 104 -12.99 14.73 6.68
C VAL A 104 -12.06 14.17 5.61
N LYS A 105 -11.38 15.06 4.90
CA LYS A 105 -10.32 14.70 3.96
C LYS A 105 -8.98 14.88 4.66
N THR A 106 -8.34 13.77 5.01
CA THR A 106 -7.01 13.75 5.63
C THR A 106 -5.94 13.66 4.54
N ASN A 107 -5.03 14.64 4.50
CA ASN A 107 -3.83 14.58 3.68
C ASN A 107 -2.64 14.19 4.57
N ILE A 108 -1.98 13.10 4.21
CA ILE A 108 -0.76 12.62 4.83
C ILE A 108 0.43 13.01 3.95
N PHE A 109 1.42 13.67 4.53
CA PHE A 109 2.68 13.98 3.86
C PHE A 109 3.83 13.28 4.54
N ASN A 110 4.63 12.58 3.74
CA ASN A 110 5.95 12.12 4.15
C ASN A 110 7.00 13.03 3.51
N ARG A 111 7.71 13.82 4.32
CA ARG A 111 8.85 14.62 3.88
C ARG A 111 10.14 13.86 4.16
N CYS A 112 10.90 13.57 3.11
CA CYS A 112 12.17 12.89 3.24
C CYS A 112 13.23 13.77 3.92
N ASN A 113 13.87 13.29 4.99
CA ASN A 113 14.92 14.02 5.70
C ASN A 113 16.23 14.14 4.90
N TYR A 114 16.41 13.30 3.87
CA TYR A 114 17.65 13.27 3.08
C TYR A 114 17.62 14.10 1.81
N CYS A 115 16.46 14.21 1.14
CA CYS A 115 16.35 14.95 -0.14
C CYS A 115 15.27 16.03 -0.13
N ASN A 116 14.62 16.25 1.02
CA ASN A 116 13.53 17.20 1.23
C ASN A 116 12.28 17.01 0.34
N TRP A 117 12.21 15.92 -0.43
CA TRP A 117 11.05 15.64 -1.26
C TRP A 117 9.83 15.28 -0.39
N LYS A 118 8.71 15.95 -0.66
CA LYS A 118 7.42 15.75 0.02
C LYS A 118 6.52 14.86 -0.83
N LYS A 119 6.01 13.79 -0.22
CA LYS A 119 5.06 12.86 -0.84
C LYS A 119 3.71 12.96 -0.16
N ARG A 120 2.69 13.36 -0.91
CA ARG A 120 1.30 13.43 -0.45
C ARG A 120 0.55 12.12 -0.71
N HIS A 121 -0.26 11.72 0.27
CA HIS A 121 -1.27 10.68 0.18
C HIS A 121 -2.57 11.21 0.79
N THR A 122 -3.66 11.15 0.04
CA THR A 122 -4.97 11.59 0.53
C THR A 122 -5.78 10.37 0.94
N TYR A 123 -6.40 10.45 2.10
CA TYR A 123 -7.36 9.49 2.62
C TYR A 123 -8.69 10.21 2.82
N LYS A 124 -9.79 9.52 2.46
CA LYS A 124 -11.13 9.93 2.86
C LYS A 124 -11.42 9.14 4.13
N VAL A 125 -11.52 9.83 5.25
CA VAL A 125 -12.01 9.22 6.48
C VAL A 125 -13.51 9.47 6.46
N PHE A 126 -14.27 8.38 6.36
CA PHE A 126 -15.69 8.45 6.62
C PHE A 126 -15.87 8.35 8.13
N ASP A 127 -16.64 9.26 8.71
CA ASP A 127 -17.12 9.12 10.08
C ASP A 127 -18.15 7.98 10.08
N GLU A 128 -17.68 6.73 10.11
CA GLU A 128 -18.53 5.52 10.22
C GLU A 128 -18.52 4.93 11.64
N PHE A 129 -18.02 5.69 12.63
CA PHE A 129 -17.97 5.24 14.04
C PHE A 129 -19.26 5.49 14.83
N GLU A 130 -20.40 5.83 14.20
CA GLU A 130 -21.66 6.11 14.91
C GLU A 130 -22.65 4.93 15.00
N ASP A 131 -22.40 3.77 14.36
CA ASP A 131 -23.43 2.71 14.26
C ASP A 131 -23.12 1.37 14.97
N GLU A 132 -21.92 1.15 15.52
CA GLU A 132 -21.59 -0.13 16.18
C GLU A 132 -21.98 -0.20 17.67
N GLU A 133 -22.16 0.93 18.37
CA GLU A 133 -22.57 0.90 19.79
C GLU A 133 -24.06 0.58 20.01
N LYS A 134 -24.91 0.67 18.97
CA LYS A 134 -26.37 0.41 19.12
C LYS A 134 -26.78 -1.05 18.99
N ASN A 135 -25.89 -1.95 18.58
CA ASN A 135 -26.23 -3.37 18.36
C ASN A 135 -25.61 -4.33 19.40
N MET A 136 -25.05 -3.82 20.50
CA MET A 136 -24.50 -4.63 21.60
C MET A 136 -25.30 -4.57 22.92
N ILE A 137 -26.52 -4.01 22.90
CA ILE A 137 -27.47 -4.15 24.01
C ILE A 137 -28.83 -4.56 23.43
N ILE A 138 -28.98 -5.86 23.19
CA ILE A 138 -30.28 -6.54 23.25
C ILE A 138 -30.02 -7.79 24.11
N ASP A 139 -30.73 -7.86 25.22
CA ASP A 139 -30.72 -8.93 26.23
C ASP A 139 -31.01 -10.33 25.66
#